data_AF-A0A432QGR4-F1
#
_entry.id   AF-A0A432QGR4-F1
#
_cell.length_a   1.000
_cell.length_b   1.000
_cell.length_c   1.000
_cell.angle_alpha   90.00
_cell.angle_beta   90.00
_cell.angle_gamma   90.00
#
_symmetry.space_group_name_H-M   'P 1'
#
loop_
_entity.id
_entity.type
_entity.pdbx_description
1 polymer ?
#
loop_
_entity_poly.entity_id
_entity_poly.type
_entity_poly.pdbx_seq_one_letter_code
_entity_poly.pdbx_strand_id
1 'polypeptide(L)'
;MLQNMSDPSSIGPAMAVALLTTFYGAVLANIIFLPIAGKLKTRSKTELLQKTIIVEGMGSILSGENPRVMEQKLHAFIAPKLRESVFNK
;
A
#
# COMPACT_ATOMS: atom_id res chain seq x y z
N MET A 1 21.61 6.14 -31.71
CA MET A 1 21.25 7.36 -32.47
C MET A 1 22.47 8.16 -32.90
N LEU A 2 23.41 8.45 -32.00
CA LEU A 2 24.64 9.20 -32.33
C LEU A 2 25.69 8.41 -33.14
N GLN A 3 25.45 7.12 -33.42
CA GLN A 3 26.44 6.24 -34.04
C GLN A 3 26.43 6.31 -35.59
N ASN A 4 25.34 6.79 -36.20
CA ASN A 4 25.16 6.93 -37.66
C ASN A 4 24.60 8.33 -38.00
N MET A 5 25.39 9.39 -37.77
CA MET A 5 25.00 10.77 -38.11
C MET A 5 25.14 11.12 -39.60
N SER A 6 25.63 10.20 -40.42
CA SER A 6 25.90 10.41 -41.85
C SER A 6 24.64 10.42 -42.73
N ASP A 7 23.53 9.82 -42.29
CA ASP A 7 22.26 9.78 -43.03
C ASP A 7 21.10 10.39 -42.21
N PRO A 8 20.71 11.65 -42.49
CA PRO A 8 19.62 12.36 -41.80
C PRO A 8 18.27 11.62 -41.81
N SER A 9 18.03 10.81 -42.85
CA SER A 9 16.83 9.99 -43.01
C SER A 9 16.68 8.91 -41.93
N SER A 10 17.78 8.46 -41.33
CA SER A 10 17.80 7.42 -40.29
C SER A 10 17.57 7.94 -38.86
N ILE A 11 17.68 9.26 -38.67
CA ILE A 11 17.51 9.91 -37.35
C ILE A 11 16.02 9.94 -36.94
N GLY A 12 15.10 10.21 -37.88
CA GLY A 12 13.66 10.27 -37.62
C GLY A 12 13.08 8.96 -37.07
N PRO A 13 13.30 7.81 -37.74
CA PRO A 13 12.82 6.51 -37.25
C PRO A 13 13.42 6.13 -35.90
N ALA A 14 14.71 6.38 -35.69
CA ALA A 14 15.35 6.11 -34.42
C ALA A 14 14.71 6.95 -33.30
N MET A 15 14.57 8.26 -33.50
CA MET A 15 13.98 9.18 -32.51
C MET A 15 12.54 8.80 -32.16
N ALA A 16 11.74 8.39 -33.14
CA ALA A 16 10.38 7.91 -32.91
C ALA A 16 10.34 6.69 -31.97
N VAL A 17 11.26 5.74 -32.13
CA VAL A 17 11.35 4.56 -31.24
C VAL A 17 11.70 4.98 -29.81
N ALA A 18 12.65 5.90 -29.62
CA ALA A 18 12.97 6.36 -28.26
C ALA A 18 11.78 7.04 -27.58
N LEU A 19 11.05 7.91 -28.28
CA LEU A 19 9.86 8.56 -27.73
C LEU A 19 8.76 7.56 -27.38
N LEU A 20 8.55 6.53 -28.22
CA LEU A 20 7.61 5.44 -27.93
C LEU A 20 8.04 4.64 -26.70
N THR A 21 9.33 4.32 -26.56
CA THR A 21 9.81 3.60 -25.38
C THR A 21 9.59 4.40 -24.08
N THR A 22 9.80 5.72 -24.12
CA THR A 22 9.51 6.60 -22.97
C THR A 22 8.01 6.68 -22.69
N PHE A 23 7.18 6.75 -23.74
CA PHE A 23 5.72 6.77 -23.61
C PHE A 23 5.19 5.49 -22.96
N TYR A 24 5.57 4.32 -23.48
CA TYR A 24 5.16 3.04 -22.89
C TYR A 24 5.65 2.88 -21.46
N GLY A 25 6.87 3.31 -21.15
CA GLY A 25 7.40 3.31 -19.78
C GLY A 25 6.57 4.19 -18.83
N ALA A 26 6.26 5.42 -19.24
CA ALA A 26 5.46 6.35 -18.44
C ALA A 26 4.03 5.86 -18.23
N VAL A 27 3.41 5.28 -19.27
CA VAL A 27 2.08 4.67 -19.21
C VAL A 27 2.06 3.51 -18.22
N LEU A 28 2.98 2.55 -18.36
CA LEU A 28 3.04 1.37 -17.46
C LEU A 28 3.30 1.78 -16.00
N ALA A 29 4.21 2.72 -15.77
CA ALA A 29 4.54 3.19 -14.43
C ALA A 29 3.33 3.84 -13.73
N ASN A 30 2.67 4.79 -14.40
CA ASN A 30 1.63 5.61 -13.78
C ASN A 30 0.26 4.95 -13.76
N ILE A 31 -0.09 4.19 -14.80
CA ILE A 31 -1.43 3.60 -14.93
C ILE A 31 -1.50 2.21 -14.31
N ILE A 32 -0.41 1.44 -14.29
CA ILE A 32 -0.43 0.05 -13.81
C ILE A 32 0.29 -0.07 -12.48
N PHE A 33 1.59 0.25 -12.42
CA PHE A 33 2.40 -0.10 -11.25
C PHE A 33 2.10 0.78 -10.03
N LEU A 34 1.92 2.09 -10.21
CA LEU A 34 1.59 3.01 -9.13
C LEU A 34 0.26 2.69 -8.40
N PRO A 35 -0.88 2.46 -9.09
CA PRO A 35 -2.11 2.08 -8.40
C PRO A 35 -2.04 0.70 -7.75
N ILE A 36 -1.32 -0.26 -8.34
CA ILE A 36 -1.06 -1.56 -7.72
C ILE A 36 -0.29 -1.37 -6.40
N ALA A 37 0.78 -0.58 -6.40
CA ALA A 37 1.55 -0.27 -5.20
C ALA A 37 0.67 0.41 -4.12
N GLY A 38 -0.18 1.36 -4.52
CA GLY A 38 -1.14 1.99 -3.61
C GLY A 38 -2.12 1.00 -2.97
N LYS A 39 -2.65 0.05 -3.76
CA LYS A 39 -3.56 -0.99 -3.27
C LYS A 39 -2.85 -1.96 -2.32
N LEU A 40 -1.64 -2.39 -2.64
CA LEU A 40 -0.82 -3.23 -1.75
C LEU A 40 -0.52 -2.51 -0.44
N LYS A 41 -0.13 -1.23 -0.49
CA LYS A 41 0.14 -0.43 0.71
C LYS A 41 -1.08 -0.33 1.63
N THR A 42 -2.27 -0.18 1.05
CA THR A 42 -3.53 -0.13 1.82
C THR A 42 -3.83 -1.48 2.48
N ARG A 43 -3.65 -2.59 1.76
CA ARG A 43 -3.81 -3.95 2.32
C ARG A 43 -2.80 -4.21 3.44
N SER A 44 -1.54 -3.85 3.23
CA SER A 44 -0.47 -3.99 4.22
C SER A 44 -0.76 -3.18 5.50
N LYS A 45 -1.28 -1.94 5.39
CA LYS A 45 -1.71 -1.16 6.56
C LYS A 45 -2.83 -1.85 7.34
N THR A 46 -3.78 -2.47 6.64
CA THR A 46 -4.89 -3.20 7.28
C THR A 46 -4.38 -4.42 8.03
N GLU A 47 -3.47 -5.18 7.43
CA GLU A 47 -2.84 -6.34 8.05
C GLU A 47 -1.97 -5.95 9.26
N LEU A 48 -1.21 -4.86 9.15
CA LEU A 48 -0.44 -4.31 10.26
C LEU A 48 -1.35 -3.94 11.43
N LEU A 49 -2.46 -3.24 11.19
CA LEU A 49 -3.42 -2.89 12.23
C LEU A 49 -3.95 -4.14 12.95
N GLN A 50 -4.34 -5.18 12.20
CA GLN A 50 -4.82 -6.44 12.77
C GLN A 50 -3.76 -7.10 13.66
N LYS A 51 -2.51 -7.17 13.18
CA LYS A 51 -1.40 -7.74 13.96
C LYS A 51 -1.08 -6.91 15.21
N THR A 52 -1.12 -5.59 15.12
CA THR A 52 -0.92 -4.71 16.28
C THR A 52 -1.99 -4.94 17.35
N ILE A 53 -3.26 -5.06 16.96
CA ILE A 53 -4.36 -5.36 17.89
C ILE A 53 -4.13 -6.70 18.60
N ILE A 54 -3.71 -7.73 17.86
CA ILE A 54 -3.42 -9.06 18.43
C ILE A 54 -2.26 -8.99 19.43
N VAL A 55 -1.16 -8.32 19.08
CA VAL A 55 0.02 -8.19 19.95
C VAL A 55 -0.33 -7.43 21.23
N GLU A 56 -1.04 -6.31 21.11
CA GLU A 56 -1.47 -5.52 22.27
C GLU A 56 -2.45 -6.31 23.16
N GLY A 57 -3.40 -7.02 22.55
CA GLY A 57 -4.33 -7.88 23.28
C GLY A 57 -3.62 -9.00 24.05
N MET A 58 -2.64 -9.66 23.42
CA MET A 58 -1.79 -10.64 24.10
C MET A 58 -0.99 -10.01 25.25
N GLY A 59 -0.42 -8.82 25.05
CA GLY A 59 0.31 -8.09 26.08
C GLY A 59 -0.57 -7.72 27.29
N SER A 60 -1.79 -7.27 27.06
CA SER A 60 -2.77 -6.99 28.12
C SER A 60 -3.21 -8.24 28.88
N ILE A 61 -3.34 -9.39 28.20
CA ILE A 61 -3.63 -10.68 28.85
C ILE A 61 -2.47 -11.10 29.77
N LEU A 62 -1.23 -11.02 29.29
CA LEU A 62 -0.03 -11.36 30.08
C LEU A 62 0.16 -10.45 31.28
N SER A 63 -0.20 -9.17 31.15
CA SER A 63 -0.13 -8.18 32.23
C SER A 63 -1.25 -8.33 33.26
N GLY A 64 -2.24 -9.20 33.01
CA GLY A 64 -3.38 -9.42 33.91
C GLY A 64 -4.33 -8.21 34.00
N GLU A 65 -4.41 -7.39 32.96
CA GLU A 65 -5.34 -6.24 32.93
C GLU A 65 -6.80 -6.73 33.04
N ASN A 66 -7.64 -5.96 33.74
CA ASN A 66 -9.07 -6.26 33.83
C ASN A 66 -9.67 -6.32 32.40
N PRO A 67 -10.39 -7.40 32.02
CA PRO A 67 -10.96 -7.56 30.69
C PRO A 67 -11.76 -6.35 30.19
N ARG A 68 -12.40 -5.61 31.10
CA ARG A 68 -13.16 -4.39 30.76
C ARG A 68 -12.27 -3.21 30.35
N VAL A 69 -11.09 -3.09 30.96
CA VAL A 69 -10.10 -2.06 30.62
C VAL A 69 -9.37 -2.45 29.33
N MET A 70 -9.04 -3.73 29.18
CA MET A 70 -8.46 -4.29 27.96
C MET A 70 -9.37 -4.04 26.75
N GLU A 71 -10.68 -4.29 26.89
CA GLU A 71 -11.65 -4.04 25.82
C GLU A 71 -11.69 -2.56 25.40
N GLN A 72 -11.69 -1.63 26.36
CA GLN A 72 -11.65 -0.20 26.08
C GLN A 72 -10.37 0.21 25.34
N LYS A 73 -9.23 -0.38 25.71
CA LYS A 73 -7.93 -0.16 25.07
C LYS A 73 -7.92 -0.67 23.63
N LEU A 74 -8.44 -1.88 23.39
CA LEU A 74 -8.53 -2.48 22.06
C LEU A 74 -9.54 -1.74 21.15
N HIS A 75 -10.65 -1.26 21.72
CA HIS A 75 -11.63 -0.43 21.00
C HIS A 75 -11.04 0.89 20.49
N ALA A 76 -9.97 1.41 21.11
CA ALA A 76 -9.29 2.61 20.62
C ALA A 76 -8.65 2.41 19.22
N PHE A 77 -8.24 1.19 18.88
CA PHE A 77 -7.65 0.86 17.58
C PHE A 77 -8.69 0.64 16.47
N ILE A 78 -9.97 0.48 16.83
CA ILE A 78 -11.06 0.15 15.92
C ILE A 78 -11.97 1.38 15.71
N ALA A 79 -12.48 1.54 14.49
CA ALA A 79 -13.40 2.60 14.15
C ALA A 79 -14.72 2.47 14.94
N PRO A 80 -15.39 3.57 15.35
CA PRO A 80 -16.58 3.53 16.21
C PRO A 80 -17.70 2.62 15.73
N LYS A 81 -17.89 2.48 14.41
CA LYS A 81 -18.93 1.63 13.80
C LYS A 81 -18.70 0.13 13.99
N LEU A 82 -17.46 -0.29 14.24
CA LEU A 82 -17.06 -1.69 14.39
C LEU A 82 -16.84 -2.10 15.85
N ARG A 83 -17.08 -1.18 16.80
CA ARG A 83 -16.93 -1.43 18.23
C ARG A 83 -18.18 -2.15 18.75
N GLU A 84 -18.15 -3.48 18.71
CA GLU A 84 -19.18 -4.31 19.34
C GLU A 84 -18.70 -4.69 20.75
N SER A 85 -19.50 -4.37 21.78
CA SER A 85 -19.13 -4.70 23.16
C SER A 85 -19.75 -6.02 23.59
N VAL A 86 -18.91 -6.89 24.13
CA VAL A 86 -19.32 -8.22 24.60
C VAL A 86 -19.97 -8.17 25.98
N PHE A 87 -19.82 -7.05 26.71
CA PHE A 87 -20.31 -6.88 28.09
C PHE A 87 -21.68 -6.18 28.19
N ASN A 88 -22.31 -5.83 27.07
CA ASN A 88 -23.65 -5.22 27.01
C ASN A 88 -24.78 -6.24 26.79
N LYS A 89 -24.58 -7.50 27.22
CA LYS A 89 -25.63 -8.54 27.27
C LYS A 89 -26.14 -8.73 28.69
#